data_AF-A0A9D9ELK4-F1
#
_entry.id   AF-A0A9D9ELK4-F1
#
_cell.length_a   1.000
_cell.length_b   1.000
_cell.length_c   1.000
_cell.angle_alpha   90.00
_cell.angle_beta   90.00
_cell.angle_gamma   90.00
#
_symmetry.space_group_name_H-M   'P 1'
#
loop_
_entity.id
_entity.type
_entity.pdbx_description
1 polymer ?
#
loop_
_entity_poly.entity_id
_entity_poly.type
_entity_poly.pdbx_seq_one_letter_code
_entity_poly.pdbx_strand_id
1 'polypeptide(L)'
;MKRFRIRTDGGCVSCLRCAKECSFGAITVKDKALVFRHENCVDCQRCVSCCPTGAIYITEDENRFRRNAVFSEDDIKEIILQAQTGGVLLSSMGAPAENVPVYFDKMLLNASQVTNPSIDPLREPMETAVFLGQRPERIQRDAGGDIVDNLPPHLELKTPVLFSAMSYGALSLNVHKALAAAAEALGTYWNSGEGGLHESLYAYKKN
;
A
#
# COMPACT_ATOMS: atom_id res chain seq x y z
N MET A 1 5.41 1.37 -14.81
CA MET A 1 5.00 0.16 -15.56
C MET A 1 3.73 0.52 -16.33
N LYS A 2 3.70 0.34 -17.65
CA LYS A 2 2.56 0.76 -18.49
C LYS A 2 1.41 -0.24 -18.38
N ARG A 3 0.19 0.24 -18.07
CA ARG A 3 -1.01 -0.62 -17.92
C ARG A 3 -1.64 -0.96 -19.27
N PHE A 4 -1.59 -0.01 -20.21
CA PHE A 4 -2.25 -0.08 -21.50
C PHE A 4 -1.26 0.10 -22.65
N ARG A 5 -1.54 -0.53 -23.78
CA ARG A 5 -0.87 -0.33 -25.06
C ARG A 5 -1.87 0.18 -26.09
N ILE A 6 -1.43 1.14 -26.87
CA ILE A 6 -2.18 1.66 -28.00
C ILE A 6 -1.71 0.90 -29.23
N ARG A 7 -2.61 0.29 -29.97
CA ARG A 7 -2.31 -0.44 -31.20
C ARG A 7 -3.15 0.10 -32.35
N THR A 8 -2.62 -0.03 -33.55
CA THR A 8 -3.34 0.30 -34.79
C THR A 8 -3.27 -0.88 -35.75
N ASP A 9 -4.32 -1.10 -36.53
CA ASP A 9 -4.33 -2.08 -37.60
C ASP A 9 -4.04 -1.43 -38.98
N GLY A 10 -4.15 -2.23 -40.04
CA GLY A 10 -3.92 -1.81 -41.42
C GLY A 10 -4.96 -0.80 -41.96
N GLY A 11 -6.05 -0.52 -41.24
CA GLY A 11 -7.06 0.47 -41.60
C GLY A 11 -6.68 1.91 -41.26
N CYS A 12 -5.48 2.14 -40.71
CA CYS A 12 -5.02 3.47 -40.33
C CYS A 12 -4.62 4.30 -41.56
N VAL A 13 -5.37 5.38 -41.83
CA VAL A 13 -5.09 6.33 -42.92
C VAL A 13 -4.21 7.51 -42.50
N SER A 14 -3.58 7.46 -41.32
CA SER A 14 -2.71 8.52 -40.79
C SER A 14 -3.34 9.93 -40.77
N CYS A 15 -4.64 10.03 -40.46
CA CYS A 15 -5.36 11.32 -40.38
C CYS A 15 -4.98 12.21 -39.18
N LEU A 16 -4.13 11.71 -38.26
CA LEU A 16 -3.59 12.40 -37.07
C LEU A 16 -4.61 12.91 -36.03
N ARG A 17 -5.90 12.65 -36.21
CA ARG A 17 -6.96 13.09 -35.27
C ARG A 17 -6.77 12.52 -33.86
N CYS A 18 -6.37 11.25 -33.75
CA CYS A 18 -6.10 10.60 -32.46
C CYS A 18 -4.97 11.28 -31.67
N ALA A 19 -3.96 11.84 -32.35
CA ALA A 19 -2.89 12.61 -31.70
C ALA A 19 -3.38 13.97 -31.23
N LYS A 20 -4.25 14.63 -32.02
CA LYS A 20 -4.81 15.94 -31.67
C LYS A 20 -5.74 15.88 -30.46
N GLU A 21 -6.54 14.83 -30.34
CA GLU A 21 -7.52 14.65 -29.25
C GLU A 21 -6.92 14.02 -27.98
N CYS A 22 -5.64 13.62 -27.99
CA CYS A 22 -5.02 12.97 -26.84
C CYS A 22 -4.52 13.99 -25.80
N SER A 23 -5.37 14.29 -24.80
CA SER A 23 -5.02 15.21 -23.71
C SER A 23 -3.86 14.72 -22.82
N PHE A 24 -3.58 13.42 -22.82
CA PHE A 24 -2.55 12.79 -21.99
C PHE A 24 -1.18 12.69 -22.68
N GLY A 25 -1.06 13.12 -23.96
CA GLY A 25 0.19 13.03 -24.71
C GLY A 25 0.67 11.59 -24.97
N ALA A 26 -0.23 10.60 -24.85
CA ALA A 26 0.04 9.20 -25.16
C ALA A 26 0.17 8.93 -26.66
N ILE A 27 -0.38 9.82 -27.50
CA ILE A 27 -0.26 9.78 -28.96
C ILE A 27 0.28 11.14 -29.39
N THR A 28 1.45 11.14 -30.03
CA THR A 28 2.08 12.36 -30.55
C THR A 28 2.52 12.18 -32.00
N VAL A 29 2.81 13.28 -32.69
CA VAL A 29 3.25 13.25 -34.09
C VAL A 29 4.73 13.64 -34.16
N LYS A 30 5.55 12.80 -34.79
CA LYS A 30 6.95 13.12 -35.13
C LYS A 30 7.19 12.72 -36.58
N ASP A 31 7.79 13.60 -37.36
CA ASP A 31 8.13 13.34 -38.77
C ASP A 31 6.93 12.86 -39.62
N LYS A 32 5.74 13.45 -39.37
CA LYS A 32 4.44 13.06 -39.98
C LYS A 32 3.96 11.63 -39.66
N ALA A 33 4.63 10.93 -38.75
CA ALA A 33 4.23 9.62 -38.25
C ALA A 33 3.66 9.71 -36.82
N LEU A 34 2.76 8.79 -36.49
CA LEU A 34 2.25 8.63 -35.12
C LEU A 34 3.31 7.97 -34.23
N VAL A 35 3.54 8.54 -33.06
CA VAL A 35 4.42 8.03 -32.01
C VAL A 35 3.58 7.75 -30.77
N PHE A 36 3.58 6.49 -30.34
CA PHE A 36 2.80 6.02 -29.19
C PHE A 36 3.66 5.97 -27.93
N ARG A 37 3.31 6.81 -26.95
CA ARG A 37 3.85 6.78 -25.58
C ARG A 37 2.85 6.07 -24.68
N HIS A 38 2.91 4.74 -24.69
CA HIS A 38 1.99 3.88 -23.95
C HIS A 38 1.96 4.16 -22.44
N GLU A 39 3.06 4.66 -21.86
CA GLU A 39 3.19 5.00 -20.44
C GLU A 39 2.21 6.08 -19.98
N ASN A 40 1.79 6.96 -20.88
CA ASN A 40 0.88 8.06 -20.56
C ASN A 40 -0.60 7.71 -20.84
N CYS A 41 -0.89 6.51 -21.35
CA CYS A 41 -2.26 6.12 -21.68
C CYS A 41 -3.04 5.77 -20.41
N VAL A 42 -4.16 6.45 -20.18
CA VAL A 42 -5.09 6.20 -19.06
C VAL A 42 -6.40 5.52 -19.49
N ASP A 43 -6.44 5.00 -20.71
CA ASP A 43 -7.62 4.33 -21.28
C ASP A 43 -8.92 5.17 -21.29
N CYS A 44 -8.80 6.47 -21.55
CA CYS A 44 -9.97 7.37 -21.68
C CYS A 44 -10.83 7.11 -22.92
N GLN A 45 -10.47 6.16 -23.79
CA GLN A 45 -11.17 5.76 -25.03
C GLN A 45 -11.41 6.88 -26.07
N ARG A 46 -10.93 8.11 -25.84
CA ARG A 46 -11.12 9.26 -26.75
C ARG A 46 -10.55 9.02 -28.14
N CYS A 47 -9.35 8.44 -28.22
CA CYS A 47 -8.68 8.17 -29.49
C CYS A 47 -9.41 7.11 -30.33
N VAL A 48 -9.99 6.10 -29.68
CA VAL A 48 -10.81 5.04 -30.30
C VAL A 48 -12.09 5.64 -30.85
N SER A 49 -12.81 6.39 -30.02
CA SER A 49 -14.09 7.03 -30.42
C SER A 49 -13.93 8.04 -31.57
N CYS A 50 -12.82 8.81 -31.60
CA CYS A 50 -12.63 9.84 -32.63
C CYS A 50 -12.10 9.29 -33.98
N CYS A 51 -11.71 8.02 -34.04
CA CYS A 51 -11.09 7.43 -35.23
C CYS A 51 -12.14 7.15 -36.31
N PRO A 52 -12.06 7.78 -37.51
CA PRO A 52 -13.07 7.61 -38.55
C PRO A 52 -13.08 6.21 -39.17
N THR A 53 -11.95 5.48 -39.12
CA THR A 53 -11.82 4.13 -39.68
C THR A 53 -11.92 3.02 -38.63
N GLY A 54 -12.00 3.36 -37.34
CA GLY A 54 -11.98 2.37 -36.25
C GLY A 54 -10.65 1.62 -36.09
N ALA A 55 -9.58 2.07 -36.76
CA ALA A 55 -8.31 1.36 -36.86
C ALA A 55 -7.43 1.40 -35.60
N ILE A 56 -7.85 2.09 -34.54
CA ILE A 56 -7.09 2.25 -33.29
C ILE A 56 -7.83 1.59 -32.14
N TYR A 57 -7.11 0.82 -31.34
CA TYR A 57 -7.65 0.13 -30.17
C TYR A 57 -6.63 0.14 -29.04
N ILE A 58 -7.14 0.11 -27.81
CA ILE A 58 -6.34 0.08 -26.59
C ILE A 58 -6.43 -1.35 -26.04
N THR A 59 -5.28 -1.97 -25.79
CA THR A 59 -5.20 -3.28 -25.16
C THR A 59 -4.50 -3.17 -23.83
N GLU A 60 -4.80 -4.11 -22.94
CA GLU A 60 -4.01 -4.36 -21.75
C GLU A 60 -2.55 -4.75 -22.11
N ASP A 61 -1.55 -4.32 -21.33
CA ASP A 61 -0.17 -4.83 -21.50
C ASP A 61 -0.08 -6.29 -21.03
N GLU A 62 0.74 -7.09 -21.68
CA GLU A 62 1.02 -8.48 -21.32
C GLU A 62 2.08 -8.58 -20.20
N ASN A 63 2.96 -7.59 -20.10
CA ASN A 63 3.97 -7.48 -19.04
C ASN A 63 3.34 -6.92 -17.77
N ARG A 64 2.57 -7.75 -17.07
CA ARG A 64 1.87 -7.42 -15.81
C ARG A 64 2.44 -8.17 -14.61
N PHE A 65 2.05 -7.74 -13.41
CA PHE A 65 2.31 -8.52 -12.21
C PHE A 65 1.64 -9.89 -12.32
N ARG A 66 2.22 -10.89 -11.64
CA ARG A 66 1.67 -12.24 -11.60
C ARG A 66 0.24 -12.16 -11.04
N ARG A 67 -0.73 -12.72 -11.77
CA ARG A 67 -2.11 -12.80 -11.32
C ARG A 67 -2.18 -13.53 -9.98
N ASN A 68 -2.86 -12.92 -9.01
CA ASN A 68 -3.11 -13.46 -7.69
C ASN A 68 -4.60 -13.32 -7.39
N ALA A 69 -5.18 -14.28 -6.64
CA ALA A 69 -6.59 -14.25 -6.26
C ALA A 69 -6.88 -13.27 -5.11
N VAL A 70 -5.87 -12.93 -4.32
CA VAL A 70 -5.96 -12.06 -3.14
C VAL A 70 -5.58 -10.63 -3.49
N PHE A 71 -4.42 -10.45 -4.14
CA PHE A 71 -3.91 -9.13 -4.50
C PHE A 71 -4.10 -8.87 -6.00
N SER A 72 -4.88 -7.86 -6.34
CA SER A 72 -4.96 -7.34 -7.69
C SER A 72 -3.69 -6.56 -8.05
N GLU A 73 -3.52 -6.29 -9.34
CA GLU A 73 -2.43 -5.44 -9.81
C GLU A 73 -2.52 -4.01 -9.26
N ASP A 74 -3.74 -3.52 -9.04
CA ASP A 74 -3.97 -2.19 -8.49
C ASP A 74 -3.57 -2.16 -7.01
N ASP A 75 -3.93 -3.18 -6.21
CA ASP A 75 -3.52 -3.30 -4.80
C ASP A 75 -1.98 -3.27 -4.66
N ILE A 76 -1.27 -4.02 -5.50
CA ILE A 76 0.19 -4.09 -5.46
C ILE A 76 0.80 -2.71 -5.75
N LYS A 77 0.27 -2.00 -6.75
CA LYS A 77 0.76 -0.65 -7.10
C LYS A 77 0.49 0.34 -5.99
N GLU A 78 -0.69 0.28 -5.38
CA GLU A 78 -1.06 1.14 -4.27
C GLU A 78 -0.17 0.89 -3.06
N ILE A 79 0.07 -0.37 -2.69
CA ILE A 79 1.00 -0.74 -1.60
C ILE A 79 2.40 -0.19 -1.87
N ILE A 80 2.91 -0.31 -3.10
CA ILE A 80 4.24 0.22 -3.46
C ILE A 80 4.28 1.75 -3.33
N LEU A 81 3.25 2.45 -3.79
CA LEU A 81 3.20 3.92 -3.75
C LEU A 81 3.07 4.44 -2.31
N GLN A 82 2.29 3.77 -1.47
CA GLN A 82 2.19 4.08 -0.04
C GLN A 82 3.51 3.81 0.67
N ALA A 83 4.20 2.71 0.35
CA ALA A 83 5.52 2.41 0.91
C ALA A 83 6.58 3.45 0.52
N GLN A 84 6.50 4.04 -0.67
CA GLN A 84 7.42 5.07 -1.13
C GLN A 84 7.16 6.44 -0.48
N THR A 85 5.89 6.79 -0.27
CA THR A 85 5.48 8.10 0.24
C THR A 85 5.34 8.14 1.76
N GLY A 86 5.11 7.00 2.40
CA GLY A 86 4.79 6.89 3.82
C GLY A 86 3.37 7.38 4.17
N GLY A 87 2.50 7.59 3.18
CA GLY A 87 1.15 8.12 3.39
C GLY A 87 0.06 7.30 2.67
N VAL A 88 -1.18 7.46 3.12
CA VAL A 88 -2.36 6.84 2.50
C VAL A 88 -2.70 7.56 1.20
N LEU A 89 -3.06 6.80 0.17
CA LEU A 89 -3.45 7.36 -1.13
C LEU A 89 -4.84 7.99 -1.05
N LEU A 90 -4.97 9.18 -1.61
CA LEU A 90 -6.25 9.86 -1.75
C LEU A 90 -6.83 9.56 -3.14
N SER A 91 -8.05 9.03 -3.15
CA SER A 91 -8.81 8.74 -4.37
C SER A 91 -10.20 9.37 -4.32
N SER A 92 -10.92 9.33 -5.43
CA SER A 92 -12.29 9.87 -5.57
C SER A 92 -13.17 8.89 -6.34
N MET A 93 -14.46 9.19 -6.47
CA MET A 93 -15.48 8.39 -7.18
C MET A 93 -16.03 7.16 -6.46
N GLY A 94 -15.90 7.09 -5.13
CA GLY A 94 -16.47 6.01 -4.30
C GLY A 94 -15.69 4.69 -4.44
N ALA A 95 -16.31 3.60 -3.99
CA ALA A 95 -15.71 2.26 -4.01
C ALA A 95 -16.52 1.31 -4.94
N PRO A 96 -16.27 1.34 -6.26
CA PRO A 96 -17.01 0.52 -7.24
C PRO A 96 -16.55 -0.94 -7.29
N ALA A 97 -15.80 -1.42 -6.29
CA ALA A 97 -15.21 -2.75 -6.30
C ALA A 97 -16.31 -3.83 -6.30
N GLU A 98 -16.48 -4.51 -7.42
CA GLU A 98 -17.49 -5.58 -7.57
C GLU A 98 -17.05 -6.91 -6.93
N ASN A 99 -15.74 -7.16 -6.88
CA ASN A 99 -15.17 -8.39 -6.34
C ASN A 99 -14.27 -8.10 -5.14
N VAL A 100 -14.69 -8.61 -3.99
CA VAL A 100 -14.07 -8.36 -2.70
C VAL A 100 -13.67 -9.71 -2.09
N PRO A 101 -12.54 -10.30 -2.54
CA PRO A 101 -12.17 -11.66 -2.17
C PRO A 101 -11.70 -11.76 -0.71
N VAL A 102 -11.08 -10.70 -0.18
CA VAL A 102 -10.54 -10.65 1.18
C VAL A 102 -11.67 -10.48 2.19
N TYR A 103 -11.58 -11.21 3.29
CA TYR A 103 -12.61 -11.17 4.33
C TYR A 103 -12.69 -9.79 5.02
N PHE A 104 -11.55 -9.14 5.24
CA PHE A 104 -11.49 -7.81 5.87
C PHE A 104 -12.23 -6.74 5.08
N ASP A 105 -12.20 -6.81 3.75
CA ASP A 105 -12.89 -5.87 2.88
C ASP A 105 -14.42 -6.02 2.92
N LYS A 106 -14.93 -7.09 3.55
CA LYS A 106 -16.36 -7.30 3.82
C LYS A 106 -16.78 -6.73 5.17
N MET A 107 -15.84 -6.19 5.96
CA MET A 107 -16.13 -5.53 7.23
C MET A 107 -16.36 -4.04 6.99
N LEU A 108 -17.40 -3.49 7.61
CA LEU A 108 -17.64 -2.06 7.65
C LEU A 108 -17.19 -1.50 8.98
N LEU A 109 -16.34 -0.46 8.96
CA LEU A 109 -15.94 0.25 10.17
C LEU A 109 -17.09 1.15 10.63
N ASN A 110 -17.49 1.00 11.89
CA ASN A 110 -18.54 1.82 12.46
C ASN A 110 -17.99 3.20 12.82
N ALA A 111 -18.56 4.24 12.22
CA ALA A 111 -18.23 5.62 12.54
C ALA A 111 -19.23 6.16 13.59
N SER A 112 -18.72 6.93 14.54
CA SER A 112 -19.58 7.65 15.47
C SER A 112 -20.39 8.72 14.74
N GLN A 113 -21.63 8.92 15.15
CA GLN A 113 -22.57 9.86 14.51
C GLN A 113 -23.07 10.89 15.53
N VAL A 114 -24.38 11.08 15.65
CA VAL A 114 -24.99 12.12 16.48
C VAL A 114 -24.71 11.91 17.97
N THR A 115 -24.60 10.66 18.42
CA THR A 115 -24.47 10.30 19.84
C THR A 115 -23.18 10.76 20.48
N ASN A 116 -22.08 10.74 19.72
CA ASN A 116 -20.76 11.10 20.19
C ASN A 116 -19.93 11.62 19.01
N PRO A 117 -19.23 12.75 19.15
CA PRO A 117 -18.44 13.31 18.07
C PRO A 117 -17.21 12.43 17.78
N SER A 118 -16.77 12.42 16.52
CA SER A 118 -15.49 11.87 16.11
C SER A 118 -14.34 12.78 16.55
N ILE A 119 -13.19 12.18 16.86
CA ILE A 119 -11.95 12.87 17.23
C ILE A 119 -11.15 13.19 15.96
N ASP A 120 -10.50 14.36 15.90
CA ASP A 120 -9.59 14.72 14.78
C ASP A 120 -8.18 14.13 15.02
N PRO A 121 -7.76 13.08 14.29
CA PRO A 121 -6.47 12.42 14.53
C PRO A 121 -5.24 13.26 14.10
N LEU A 122 -5.43 14.38 13.40
CA LEU A 122 -4.33 15.27 12.99
C LEU A 122 -4.14 16.43 13.98
N ARG A 123 -5.21 16.86 14.65
CA ARG A 123 -5.18 18.01 15.56
C ARG A 123 -5.16 17.60 17.04
N GLU A 124 -5.69 16.42 17.35
CA GLU A 124 -5.82 15.93 18.72
C GLU A 124 -4.91 14.71 18.95
N PRO A 125 -4.33 14.55 20.16
CA PRO A 125 -3.45 13.44 20.46
C PRO A 125 -4.24 12.12 20.52
N MET A 126 -3.63 11.05 19.98
CA MET A 126 -4.22 9.71 20.00
C MET A 126 -3.16 8.70 20.44
N GLU A 127 -3.48 7.89 21.44
CA GLU A 127 -2.59 6.85 21.97
C GLU A 127 -2.82 5.54 21.24
N THR A 128 -1.75 4.91 20.75
CA THR A 128 -1.79 3.65 20.01
C THR A 128 -0.89 2.58 20.63
N ALA A 129 -0.41 2.82 21.85
CA ALA A 129 0.46 1.90 22.56
C ALA A 129 -0.26 0.59 22.91
N VAL A 130 0.47 -0.51 22.81
CA VAL A 130 -0.03 -1.86 23.09
C VAL A 130 0.94 -2.58 24.02
N PHE A 131 0.39 -3.24 25.02
CA PHE A 131 1.15 -4.04 25.97
C PHE A 131 0.85 -5.53 25.74
N LEU A 132 1.87 -6.31 25.38
CA LEU A 132 1.76 -7.75 25.17
C LEU A 132 2.30 -8.47 26.41
N GLY A 133 1.43 -9.17 27.13
CA GLY A 133 1.80 -9.91 28.34
C GLY A 133 0.59 -10.36 29.12
N GLN A 134 0.83 -10.99 30.26
CA GLN A 134 -0.25 -11.36 31.18
C GLN A 134 -0.88 -10.10 31.77
N ARG A 135 -2.21 -9.99 31.70
CA ARG A 135 -2.93 -8.90 32.37
C ARG A 135 -3.06 -9.21 33.87
N PRO A 136 -2.72 -8.29 34.78
CA PRO A 136 -2.95 -8.50 36.20
C PRO A 136 -4.45 -8.60 36.49
N GLU A 137 -4.84 -9.51 37.39
CA GLU A 137 -6.25 -9.75 37.71
C GLU A 137 -6.89 -8.58 38.47
N ARG A 138 -6.12 -7.90 39.33
CA ARG A 138 -6.57 -6.78 40.13
C ARG A 138 -5.47 -5.76 40.34
N ILE A 139 -5.86 -4.50 40.35
CA ILE A 139 -5.01 -3.39 40.78
C ILE A 139 -4.94 -3.44 42.31
N GLN A 140 -3.73 -3.60 42.84
CA GLN A 140 -3.48 -3.54 44.28
C GLN A 140 -2.93 -2.17 44.63
N ARG A 141 -3.34 -1.65 45.79
CA ARG A 141 -2.81 -0.39 46.33
C ARG A 141 -2.14 -0.67 47.67
N ASP A 142 -1.07 0.05 47.93
CA ASP A 142 -0.38 -0.02 49.21
C ASP A 142 -1.15 0.73 50.31
N ALA A 143 -0.59 0.74 51.52
CA ALA A 143 -1.18 1.47 52.66
C ALA A 143 -1.16 3.00 52.47
N GLY A 144 -0.33 3.53 51.58
CA GLY A 144 -0.27 4.95 51.20
C GLY A 144 -1.28 5.35 50.12
N GLY A 145 -1.92 4.36 49.47
CA GLY A 145 -2.89 4.56 48.40
C GLY A 145 -2.27 4.52 47.00
N ASP A 146 -0.97 4.27 46.88
CA ASP A 146 -0.24 4.15 45.63
C ASP A 146 -0.43 2.77 45.01
N ILE A 147 -0.40 2.68 43.68
CA ILE A 147 -0.55 1.41 42.96
C ILE A 147 0.72 0.58 43.15
N VAL A 148 0.55 -0.66 43.60
CA VAL A 148 1.66 -1.61 43.73
C VAL A 148 2.06 -2.08 42.33
N ASP A 149 3.31 -1.83 41.95
CA ASP A 149 3.88 -2.31 40.69
C ASP A 149 4.19 -3.82 40.78
N ASN A 150 3.14 -4.62 40.60
CA ASN A 150 3.20 -6.08 40.54
C ASN A 150 2.99 -6.61 39.11
N LEU A 151 3.32 -5.79 38.11
CA LEU A 151 3.11 -6.13 36.71
C LEU A 151 4.02 -7.29 36.29
N PRO A 152 3.47 -8.36 35.69
CA PRO A 152 4.29 -9.40 35.08
C PRO A 152 5.05 -8.84 33.87
N PRO A 153 6.12 -9.51 33.41
CA PRO A 153 6.88 -9.06 32.25
C PRO A 153 5.97 -8.91 31.03
N HIS A 154 6.02 -7.73 30.42
CA HIS A 154 5.26 -7.40 29.23
C HIS A 154 6.17 -6.68 28.22
N LEU A 155 5.80 -6.76 26.95
CA LEU A 155 6.41 -6.01 25.87
C LEU A 155 5.54 -4.78 25.60
N GLU A 156 6.17 -3.61 25.62
CA GLU A 156 5.50 -2.34 25.29
C GLU A 156 5.81 -1.97 23.85
N LEU A 157 4.77 -1.84 23.03
CA LEU A 157 4.86 -1.38 21.65
C LEU A 157 4.22 0.00 21.58
N LYS A 158 4.92 0.97 21.00
CA LYS A 158 4.34 2.31 20.77
C LYS A 158 3.30 2.33 19.65
N THR A 159 3.30 1.30 18.81
CA THR A 159 2.35 1.13 17.70
C THR A 159 1.80 -0.29 17.70
N PRO A 160 0.55 -0.53 17.25
CA PRO A 160 -0.07 -1.86 17.23
C PRO A 160 0.43 -2.72 16.05
N VAL A 161 1.68 -2.53 15.62
CA VAL A 161 2.30 -3.23 14.49
C VAL A 161 3.56 -3.89 14.98
N LEU A 162 3.64 -5.21 14.84
CA LEU A 162 4.80 -6.02 15.16
C LEU A 162 5.31 -6.69 13.88
N PHE A 163 6.60 -6.60 13.59
CA PHE A 163 7.16 -7.30 12.44
C PHE A 163 7.30 -8.80 12.73
N SER A 164 6.75 -9.63 11.85
CA SER A 164 6.73 -11.08 12.03
C SER A 164 8.12 -11.70 11.96
N ALA A 165 8.25 -12.86 12.60
CA ALA A 165 9.47 -13.66 12.58
C ALA A 165 9.71 -14.25 11.19
N MET A 166 10.69 -13.71 10.47
CA MET A 166 11.11 -14.24 9.17
C MET A 166 12.58 -14.59 9.21
N SER A 167 12.94 -15.78 8.72
CA SER A 167 14.31 -16.26 8.78
C SER A 167 15.20 -15.55 7.77
N TYR A 168 16.49 -15.43 8.12
CA TYR A 168 17.53 -14.94 7.20
C TYR A 168 17.64 -15.76 5.90
N GLY A 169 17.22 -17.04 5.92
CA GLY A 169 17.18 -17.86 4.71
C GLY A 169 16.02 -17.52 3.76
N ALA A 170 14.94 -16.91 4.29
CA ALA A 170 13.76 -16.54 3.51
C ALA A 170 13.85 -15.11 2.93
N LEU A 171 14.57 -14.21 3.61
CA LEU A 171 14.69 -12.81 3.25
C LEU A 171 16.15 -12.38 3.16
N SER A 172 16.44 -11.33 2.36
CA SER A 172 17.80 -10.81 2.28
C SER A 172 18.22 -10.04 3.54
N LEU A 173 19.53 -9.96 3.79
CA LEU A 173 20.10 -9.16 4.89
C LEU A 173 19.64 -7.70 4.88
N ASN A 174 19.45 -7.13 3.68
CA ASN A 174 19.02 -5.75 3.53
C ASN A 174 17.59 -5.54 4.04
N VAL A 175 16.71 -6.53 3.86
CA VAL A 175 15.36 -6.50 4.42
C VAL A 175 15.42 -6.55 5.94
N HIS A 176 16.24 -7.44 6.52
CA HIS A 176 16.43 -7.50 7.97
C HIS A 176 16.96 -6.18 8.55
N LYS A 177 17.95 -5.56 7.90
CA LYS A 177 18.48 -4.24 8.31
C LYS A 177 17.41 -3.16 8.28
N ALA A 178 16.58 -3.15 7.23
CA ALA A 178 15.48 -2.19 7.11
C ALA A 178 14.41 -2.40 8.19
N LEU A 179 14.02 -3.65 8.46
CA LEU A 179 13.05 -4.00 9.51
C LEU A 179 13.57 -3.62 10.90
N ALA A 180 14.82 -3.93 11.21
CA ALA A 180 15.42 -3.60 12.52
C ALA A 180 15.50 -2.08 12.76
N ALA A 181 15.91 -1.32 11.75
CA ALA A 181 15.95 0.14 11.81
C ALA A 181 14.53 0.75 11.93
N ALA A 182 13.55 0.20 11.20
CA ALA A 182 12.16 0.63 11.29
C ALA A 182 11.56 0.33 12.67
N ALA A 183 11.85 -0.85 13.23
CA ALA A 183 11.40 -1.24 14.57
C ALA A 183 11.91 -0.28 15.65
N GLU A 184 13.19 0.07 15.60
CA GLU A 184 13.78 1.05 16.52
C GLU A 184 13.12 2.44 16.37
N ALA A 185 12.96 2.93 15.14
CA ALA A 185 12.39 4.23 14.88
C ALA A 185 10.91 4.33 15.33
N LEU A 186 10.14 3.27 15.15
CA LEU A 186 8.73 3.21 15.53
C LEU A 186 8.51 2.84 16.99
N GLY A 187 9.55 2.38 17.70
CA GLY A 187 9.41 1.84 19.06
C GLY A 187 8.55 0.59 19.11
N THR A 188 8.76 -0.31 18.14
CA THR A 188 8.16 -1.65 18.10
C THR A 188 9.26 -2.71 18.02
N TYR A 189 8.85 -3.97 18.02
CA TYR A 189 9.76 -5.11 17.96
C TYR A 189 9.78 -5.77 16.59
N TRP A 190 10.83 -6.54 16.35
CA TRP A 190 10.97 -7.38 15.17
C TRP A 190 11.61 -8.72 15.56
N ASN A 191 11.54 -9.73 14.68
CA ASN A 191 12.02 -11.07 15.03
C ASN A 191 12.82 -11.68 13.86
N SER A 192 13.98 -12.25 14.17
CA SER A 192 14.91 -12.85 13.20
C SER A 192 14.52 -14.26 12.72
N GLY A 193 13.42 -14.81 13.23
CA GLY A 193 12.98 -16.18 12.99
C GLY A 193 13.99 -17.23 13.45
N GLU A 194 13.80 -18.45 12.96
CA GLU A 194 14.64 -19.62 13.29
C GLU A 194 16.07 -19.53 12.73
N GLY A 195 16.32 -18.60 11.79
CA GLY A 195 17.60 -18.45 11.08
C GLY A 195 18.70 -17.74 11.88
N GLY A 196 18.40 -17.30 13.11
CA GLY A 196 19.33 -16.56 13.96
C GLY A 196 19.54 -15.12 13.52
N LEU A 197 20.22 -14.35 14.38
CA LEU A 197 20.51 -12.94 14.16
C LEU A 197 21.92 -12.76 13.59
N HIS A 198 22.03 -12.12 12.42
CA HIS A 198 23.32 -11.78 11.84
C HIS A 198 24.07 -10.76 12.72
N GLU A 199 25.39 -10.89 12.87
CA GLU A 199 26.22 -10.07 13.77
C GLU A 199 26.04 -8.56 13.54
N SER A 200 25.88 -8.14 12.28
CA SER A 200 25.67 -6.73 11.93
C SER A 200 24.39 -6.12 12.51
N LEU A 201 23.46 -6.95 13.02
CA LEU A 201 22.17 -6.54 13.57
C LEU A 201 22.15 -6.59 15.10
N TYR A 202 23.26 -6.97 15.76
CA TYR A 202 23.34 -7.04 17.22
C TYR A 202 23.15 -5.69 17.91
N ALA A 203 23.38 -4.58 17.19
CA ALA A 203 23.02 -3.24 17.66
C ALA A 203 21.53 -3.12 18.01
N TYR A 204 20.66 -3.82 17.27
CA TYR A 204 19.21 -3.78 17.41
C TYR A 204 18.66 -4.88 18.32
N LYS A 205 19.49 -5.65 19.03
CA LYS A 205 19.06 -6.84 19.82
C LYS A 205 18.04 -6.58 20.92
N LYS A 206 17.82 -5.31 21.29
CA LYS A 206 16.85 -4.90 22.32
C LYS A 206 15.44 -4.74 21.75
N ASN A 207 15.32 -4.65 20.42
CA ASN A 207 14.10 -4.50 19.64
C ASN A 207 13.83 -5.81 18.89
#